data_AF-A0A9X7VUP3-F1
#
_entry.id   AF-A0A9X7VUP3-F1
#
_cell.length_a   1.000
_cell.length_b   1.000
_cell.length_c   1.000
_cell.angle_alpha   90.00
_cell.angle_beta   90.00
_cell.angle_gamma   90.00
#
_symmetry.space_group_name_H-M   'P 1'
#
loop_
_entity.id
_entity.type
_entity.pdbx_description
1 polymer ?
#
loop_
_entity_poly.entity_id
_entity_poly.type
_entity_poly.pdbx_seq_one_letter_code
_entity_poly.pdbx_strand_id
1 'polypeptide(L)'
;MQIDLSKTDVKTAVRIMSAGTPYESIANIARHIKTHRTDGTVEIMKENALRMAINKGTIRFRDLEQIATLLGYRLVAIKDED
;
A
#
# COMPACT_ATOMS: atom_id res chain seq x y z
N MET A 1 -1.43 -6.37 -13.52
CA MET A 1 -2.22 -7.41 -12.80
C MET A 1 -3.22 -6.72 -11.87
N GLN A 2 -4.20 -7.43 -11.31
CA GLN A 2 -5.22 -6.83 -10.43
C GLN A 2 -5.30 -7.56 -9.08
N ILE A 3 -5.48 -6.81 -8.00
CA ILE A 3 -5.81 -7.32 -6.67
C ILE A 3 -7.20 -6.84 -6.28
N ASP A 4 -8.06 -7.77 -5.87
CA ASP A 4 -9.41 -7.50 -5.36
C ASP A 4 -9.39 -7.54 -3.83
N LEU A 5 -9.53 -6.37 -3.20
CA LEU A 5 -9.48 -6.23 -1.75
C LEU A 5 -10.73 -6.74 -1.04
N SER A 6 -11.81 -7.08 -1.77
CA SER A 6 -12.97 -7.79 -1.19
C SER A 6 -12.68 -9.27 -0.93
N LYS A 7 -11.63 -9.82 -1.56
CA LYS A 7 -11.26 -11.24 -1.49
C LYS A 7 -9.90 -11.48 -0.86
N THR A 8 -9.12 -10.42 -0.65
CA THR A 8 -7.73 -10.52 -0.20
C THR A 8 -7.46 -9.40 0.78
N ASP A 9 -6.99 -9.78 1.98
CA ASP A 9 -6.61 -8.80 2.99
C ASP A 9 -5.37 -8.01 2.55
N VAL A 10 -5.19 -6.82 3.12
CA VAL A 10 -4.11 -5.89 2.79
C VAL A 10 -2.72 -6.53 2.89
N LYS A 11 -2.47 -7.35 3.91
CA LYS A 11 -1.16 -7.95 4.14
C LYS A 11 -0.84 -8.98 3.07
N THR A 12 -1.80 -9.83 2.75
CA THR A 12 -1.68 -10.81 1.67
C THR A 12 -1.54 -10.13 0.32
N ALA A 13 -2.31 -9.07 0.06
CA ALA A 13 -2.22 -8.26 -1.15
C ALA A 13 -0.81 -7.71 -1.36
N VAL A 14 -0.23 -7.02 -0.36
CA VAL A 14 1.13 -6.47 -0.46
C VAL A 14 2.17 -7.57 -0.66
N ARG A 15 2.01 -8.73 -0.01
CA ARG A 15 2.91 -9.87 -0.19
C ARG A 15 2.86 -10.40 -1.63
N ILE A 16 1.66 -10.56 -2.20
CA ILE A 16 1.49 -11.01 -3.59
C ILE A 16 2.14 -9.99 -4.55
N MET A 17 1.89 -8.70 -4.34
CA MET A 17 2.39 -7.66 -5.24
C MET A 17 3.92 -7.52 -5.21
N SER A 18 4.54 -7.76 -4.05
CA SER A 18 5.98 -7.58 -3.86
C SER A 18 6.80 -8.83 -4.18
N ALA A 19 6.18 -10.01 -4.25
CA ALA A 19 6.85 -11.29 -4.47
C ALA A 19 7.62 -11.31 -5.82
N GLY A 20 8.89 -11.68 -5.79
CA GLY A 20 9.72 -11.75 -6.99
C GLY A 20 10.12 -10.38 -7.56
N THR A 21 9.90 -9.29 -6.80
CA THR A 21 10.31 -7.94 -7.17
C THR A 21 11.48 -7.46 -6.30
N PRO A 22 12.24 -6.43 -6.71
CA PRO A 22 13.23 -5.78 -5.83
C PRO A 22 12.64 -5.15 -4.54
N TYR A 23 11.31 -5.13 -4.42
CA TYR A 23 10.56 -4.51 -3.32
C TYR A 23 10.03 -5.53 -2.30
N GLU A 24 10.57 -6.74 -2.24
CA GLU A 24 10.20 -7.74 -1.20
C GLU A 24 10.33 -7.21 0.24
N SER A 25 11.23 -6.23 0.46
CA SER A 25 11.31 -5.52 1.72
C SER A 25 10.37 -4.32 1.78
N ILE A 26 9.56 -4.24 2.84
CA ILE A 26 8.73 -3.07 3.16
C ILE A 26 9.56 -1.77 3.23
N ALA A 27 10.84 -1.84 3.61
CA ALA A 27 11.73 -0.69 3.61
C ALA A 27 11.93 -0.10 2.21
N ASN A 28 12.00 -0.95 1.18
CA ASN A 28 12.15 -0.50 -0.20
C ASN A 28 10.86 0.12 -0.74
N ILE A 29 9.71 -0.45 -0.37
CA ILE A 29 8.39 0.11 -0.71
C ILE A 29 8.23 1.50 -0.06
N ALA A 30 8.51 1.60 1.25
CA ALA A 30 8.29 2.81 2.04
C ALA A 30 8.96 4.05 1.43
N ARG A 31 10.16 3.91 0.86
CA ARG A 31 10.91 5.00 0.20
C ARG A 31 10.17 5.67 -0.96
N HIS A 32 9.15 5.01 -1.52
CA HIS A 32 8.40 5.48 -2.67
C HIS A 32 6.99 5.94 -2.34
N ILE A 33 6.51 5.72 -1.10
CA ILE A 33 5.15 6.07 -0.70
C ILE A 33 5.12 7.47 -0.13
N LYS A 34 4.41 8.37 -0.81
CA LYS A 34 4.23 9.75 -0.37
C LYS A 34 2.96 9.85 0.46
N THR A 35 3.10 10.42 1.65
CA THR A 35 1.99 10.75 2.54
C THR A 35 1.80 12.25 2.58
N HIS A 36 0.56 12.67 2.42
CA HIS A 36 0.13 14.05 2.62
C HIS A 36 -0.34 14.22 4.07
N ARG A 37 0.24 15.20 4.76
CA ARG A 37 -0.23 15.66 6.06
C ARG A 37 -1.32 16.71 5.90
N THR A 38 -2.04 16.94 7.00
CA THR A 38 -3.12 17.94 7.09
C THR A 38 -2.61 19.37 6.95
N ASP A 39 -1.33 19.62 7.28
CA ASP A 39 -0.66 20.91 7.10
C ASP A 39 -0.17 21.16 5.66
N GLY A 40 -0.52 20.27 4.72
CA GLY A 40 -0.14 20.36 3.31
C GLY A 40 1.27 19.84 3.02
N THR A 41 2.03 19.41 4.03
CA THR A 41 3.36 18.84 3.81
C THR A 41 3.27 17.44 3.18
N VAL A 42 4.22 17.16 2.28
CA VAL A 42 4.38 15.84 1.66
C VAL A 42 5.67 15.23 2.17
N GLU A 43 5.58 14.06 2.78
CA GLU A 43 6.73 13.31 3.25
C GLU A 43 6.70 11.87 2.76
N ILE A 44 7.86 11.22 2.79
CA ILE A 44 7.97 9.78 2.56
C ILE A 44 7.45 9.07 3.81
N MET A 45 6.57 8.09 3.61
CA MET A 45 6.04 7.29 4.72
C MET A 45 7.18 6.52 5.40
N LYS A 46 7.26 6.63 6.73
CA LYS A 46 8.25 5.88 7.52
C LYS A 46 7.98 4.38 7.42
N GLU A 47 9.03 3.58 7.27
CA GLU A 47 8.93 2.12 7.15
C GLU A 47 8.09 1.50 8.29
N ASN A 48 8.38 1.87 9.55
CA ASN A 48 7.66 1.31 10.69
C ASN A 48 6.16 1.64 10.65
N ALA A 49 5.80 2.85 10.21
CA ALA A 49 4.41 3.24 10.05
C ALA A 49 3.73 2.44 8.95
N LEU A 50 4.39 2.28 7.80
CA LEU A 50 3.87 1.47 6.69
C LEU A 50 3.69 0.01 7.11
N ARG A 51 4.70 -0.58 7.75
CA ARG A 51 4.68 -1.96 8.25
C ARG A 51 3.53 -2.18 9.23
N MET A 52 3.34 -1.27 10.19
CA MET A 52 2.24 -1.34 11.15
C MET A 52 0.87 -1.22 10.45
N ALA A 53 0.74 -0.28 9.51
CA ALA A 53 -0.50 -0.06 8.78
C ALA A 53 -0.89 -1.28 7.92
N ILE A 54 0.07 -1.89 7.23
CA ILE A 54 -0.13 -3.13 6.46
C ILE A 54 -0.54 -4.28 7.38
N ASN A 55 0.22 -4.50 8.46
CA ASN A 55 -0.04 -5.63 9.37
C ASN A 55 -1.37 -5.52 10.10
N LYS A 56 -1.83 -4.31 10.41
CA LYS A 56 -3.13 -4.06 11.04
C LYS A 56 -4.28 -3.91 10.04
N GLY A 57 -3.99 -3.86 8.74
CA GLY A 57 -4.99 -3.57 7.71
C GLY A 57 -5.54 -2.13 7.75
N THR A 58 -4.86 -1.21 8.44
CA THR A 58 -5.30 0.19 8.63
C THR A 58 -4.65 1.16 7.65
N ILE A 59 -3.97 0.66 6.61
CA ILE A 59 -3.40 1.51 5.58
C ILE A 59 -4.52 2.22 4.81
N ARG A 60 -4.34 3.50 4.50
CA ARG A 60 -5.30 4.24 3.68
C ARG A 60 -5.29 3.68 2.26
N PHE A 61 -6.47 3.61 1.63
CA PHE A 61 -6.60 3.09 0.27
C PHE A 61 -5.64 3.79 -0.72
N ARG A 62 -5.51 5.13 -0.64
CA ARG A 62 -4.57 5.90 -1.48
C ARG A 62 -3.10 5.49 -1.31
N ASP A 63 -2.67 5.17 -0.08
CA ASP A 63 -1.29 4.73 0.16
C ASP A 63 -1.09 3.31 -0.41
N LEU A 64 -2.08 2.43 -0.26
CA LEU A 64 -2.06 1.10 -0.85
C LEU A 64 -2.09 1.15 -2.40
N GLU A 65 -2.82 2.09 -2.98
CA GLU A 65 -2.89 2.31 -4.43
C GLU A 65 -1.55 2.78 -5.01
N GLN A 66 -0.80 3.61 -4.27
CA GLN A 66 0.57 3.96 -4.63
C GLN A 66 1.48 2.72 -4.65
N ILE A 67 1.36 1.82 -3.65
CA ILE A 67 2.11 0.56 -3.61
C ILE A 67 1.77 -0.32 -4.82
N ALA A 68 0.47 -0.47 -5.12
CA ALA A 68 0.03 -1.26 -6.26
C ALA A 68 0.58 -0.69 -7.57
N THR A 69 0.48 0.63 -7.77
CA THR A 69 1.00 1.32 -8.95
C THR A 69 2.51 1.13 -9.10
N LEU A 70 3.27 1.28 -8.00
CA LEU A 70 4.72 1.05 -7.97
C LEU A 70 5.09 -0.37 -8.43
N LEU A 71 4.27 -1.35 -8.07
CA LEU A 71 4.50 -2.77 -8.34
C LEU A 71 3.82 -3.27 -9.62
N GLY A 72 3.17 -2.39 -10.41
CA GLY A 72 2.51 -2.76 -11.67
C GLY A 72 1.14 -3.46 -11.50
N TYR A 73 0.50 -3.24 -10.35
CA TYR A 73 -0.84 -3.74 -10.03
C TYR A 73 -1.88 -2.62 -10.03
N ARG A 74 -3.12 -3.00 -10.29
CA ARG A 74 -4.31 -2.18 -10.06
C ARG A 74 -5.08 -2.74 -8.88
N LEU A 75 -5.52 -1.88 -7.96
CA LEU A 75 -6.44 -2.27 -6.90
C LEU A 75 -7.88 -2.18 -7.40
N VAL A 76 -8.68 -3.16 -7.00
CA VAL A 76 -10.13 -3.05 -7.02
C VAL A 76 -10.59 -3.21 -5.58
N ALA A 77 -11.09 -2.13 -5.03
CA ALA A 77 -11.91 -2.17 -3.84
C ALA A 77 -13.35 -1.99 -4.29
N ILE A 78 -14.27 -2.76 -3.71
CA ILE A 78 -15.68 -2.37 -3.74
C ILE A 78 -15.71 -1.04 -3.00
N LYS A 79 -16.07 0.04 -3.72
CA LYS A 79 -16.52 1.25 -3.06
C LYS A 79 -17.82 0.84 -2.38
N ASP A 80 -17.76 0.56 -1.09
CA ASP A 80 -18.91 0.92 -0.27
C ASP A 80 -18.91 2.46 -0.30
N GLU A 81 -19.66 2.99 -1.27
CA GLU A 81 -20.08 4.38 -1.26
C GLU A 81 -20.92 4.55 0.00
N ASP A 82 -20.34 5.17 1.04
CA ASP A 82 -21.11 5.77 2.13
C ASP A 82 -22.09 6.83 1.56
#